data_AF-A0A2T1E9L6-F1
#
_entry.id   AF-A0A2T1E9L6-F1
#
_cell.length_a   1.000
_cell.length_b   1.000
_cell.length_c   1.000
_cell.angle_alpha   90.00
_cell.angle_beta   90.00
_cell.angle_gamma   90.00
#
_symmetry.space_group_name_H-M   'P 1'
#
loop_
_entity.id
_entity.type
_entity.pdbx_description
1 polymer ?
#
loop_
_entity_poly.entity_id
_entity_poly.type
_entity_poly.pdbx_seq_one_letter_code
_entity_poly.pdbx_strand_id
1 'polypeptide(L)' 'MPETKRYAIDPDSLKGCRIRVSFHFKELQRETNPIVRANIAQYLAEATATLALLEAEEARKIAL' A
#
# COMPACT_ATOMS: atom_id res chain seq x y z
N MET A 1 0.10 -5.00 34.32
CA MET A 1 -0.33 -5.46 32.98
C MET A 1 0.06 -4.38 31.99
N PRO A 2 1.12 -4.51 31.16
CA PRO A 2 1.40 -3.48 30.18
C PRO A 2 0.52 -3.72 28.95
N GLU A 3 -0.30 -2.71 28.64
CA GLU A 3 -1.20 -2.67 27.51
C GLU A 3 -0.44 -2.86 26.19
N THR A 4 -0.83 -3.87 25.42
CA THR A 4 -0.35 -4.06 24.05
C THR A 4 -0.90 -2.93 23.18
N LYS A 5 -0.06 -1.94 22.89
CA LYS A 5 -0.34 -0.86 21.93
C LYS A 5 -0.67 -1.46 20.55
N ARG A 6 -1.97 -1.68 20.29
CA ARG A 6 -2.51 -2.03 18.97
C ARG A 6 -2.45 -0.82 18.05
N TYR A 7 -1.27 -0.51 17.53
CA TYR A 7 -1.14 0.39 16.37
C TYR A 7 -0.42 -0.34 15.24
N ALA A 8 -0.85 -1.56 14.93
CA ALA A 8 -0.55 -2.18 13.65
C ALA A 8 -1.75 -1.91 12.74
N ILE A 9 -1.63 -0.95 11.83
CA ILE A 9 -2.55 -0.91 10.69
C ILE A 9 -2.35 -2.23 9.97
N ASP A 10 -3.42 -3.01 9.84
CA ASP A 10 -3.38 -4.26 9.08
C ASP A 10 -2.88 -3.94 7.66
N PRO A 11 -1.74 -4.51 7.22
CA PRO A 11 -1.16 -4.21 5.92
C PRO A 11 -2.10 -4.57 4.76
N ASP A 12 -3.01 -5.51 4.97
CA ASP A 12 -3.97 -5.97 3.95
C ASP A 12 -5.30 -5.20 4.00
N SER A 13 -5.49 -4.36 5.02
CA SER A 13 -6.62 -3.42 5.02
C SER A 13 -6.50 -2.39 3.90
N LEU A 14 -7.63 -1.85 3.45
CA LEU A 14 -7.66 -0.77 2.45
C LEU A 14 -6.74 0.40 2.82
N LYS A 15 -6.75 0.80 4.10
CA LYS A 15 -5.87 1.84 4.64
C LYS A 15 -4.39 1.42 4.61
N GLY A 16 -4.08 0.17 4.96
CA GLY A 16 -2.74 -0.40 4.87
C GLY A 16 -2.21 -0.36 3.44
N CYS A 17 -3.02 -0.80 2.48
CA CYS A 17 -2.70 -0.76 1.06
C CYS A 17 -2.46 0.66 0.53
N ARG A 18 -3.30 1.65 0.92
CA ARG A 18 -3.07 3.08 0.58
C ARG A 18 -1.72 3.58 1.09
N ILE A 19 -1.36 3.22 2.33
CA ILE A 19 -0.08 3.59 2.94
C ILE A 19 1.09 2.93 2.20
N ARG A 20 0.98 1.63 1.88
CA ARG A 20 2.01 0.88 1.14
C ARG A 20 2.29 1.48 -0.23
N VAL A 21 1.25 1.82 -0.99
CA VAL A 21 1.39 2.52 -2.28
C VAL A 21 2.08 3.87 -2.10
N SER A 22 1.63 4.67 -1.13
CA SER A 22 2.22 5.99 -0.86
C SER A 22 3.70 5.88 -0.45
N PHE A 23 4.06 4.84 0.29
CA PHE A 23 5.43 4.58 0.71
C PHE A 23 6.32 4.25 -0.51
N HIS A 24 5.96 3.22 -1.29
CA HIS A 24 6.77 2.83 -2.45
C HIS A 24 6.86 3.93 -3.51
N PHE A 25 5.80 4.73 -3.71
CA PHE A 25 5.85 5.87 -4.62
C PHE A 25 6.88 6.92 -4.19
N LYS A 26 6.95 7.24 -2.89
CA LYS A 26 7.94 8.18 -2.35
C LYS A 26 9.36 7.63 -2.45
N GLU A 27 9.55 6.34 -2.17
CA GLU A 27 10.86 5.69 -2.32
C GLU A 27 11.31 5.70 -3.78
N LEU A 28 10.41 5.41 -4.72
CA LEU A 28 10.71 5.43 -6.16
C LEU A 28 11.21 6.79 -6.64
N GLN A 29 10.61 7.88 -6.13
CA GLN A 29 10.99 9.25 -6.50
C GLN A 29 12.37 9.64 -5.96
N ARG A 30 12.80 9.07 -4.84
CA ARG A 30 14.05 9.41 -4.16
C ARG A 30 15.22 8.53 -4.61
N GLU A 31 14.94 7.32 -5.09
CA GLU A 31 15.96 6.36 -5.46
C GLU A 31 16.65 6.71 -6.79
N THR A 32 17.98 6.69 -6.75
CA THR A 32 18.86 7.03 -7.88
C THR A 32 19.41 5.79 -8.58
N ASN A 33 19.60 4.70 -7.84
CA ASN A 33 20.09 3.43 -8.36
C ASN A 33 19.03 2.76 -9.25
N PRO A 34 19.30 2.53 -10.55
CA PRO A 34 18.30 2.00 -11.47
C PRO A 34 17.85 0.57 -11.14
N ILE A 35 18.72 -0.26 -10.55
CA ILE A 35 18.40 -1.64 -10.17
C ILE A 35 17.40 -1.63 -9.00
N VAL A 36 17.69 -0.83 -7.97
CA VAL A 36 16.79 -0.69 -6.82
C VAL A 36 15.48 -0.06 -7.24
N ARG A 37 15.53 0.97 -8.10
CA ARG A 37 14.34 1.64 -8.63
C ARG A 37 13.43 0.68 -9.42
N ALA A 38 14.00 -0.24 -10.21
CA ALA A 38 13.22 -1.26 -10.91
C ALA A 38 12.46 -2.18 -9.92
N ASN A 39 13.13 -2.61 -8.85
CA ASN A 39 12.49 -3.42 -7.81
C ASN A 39 11.37 -2.65 -7.08
N ILE A 40 11.60 -1.39 -6.71
CA ILE A 40 10.58 -0.54 -6.08
C ILE A 40 9.38 -0.35 -7.02
N ALA A 41 9.61 -0.14 -8.32
CA ALA A 41 8.55 -0.01 -9.31
C ALA A 41 7.70 -1.28 -9.40
N GLN A 42 8.31 -2.46 -9.33
CA GLN A 42 7.59 -3.74 -9.30
C GLN A 42 6.72 -3.88 -8.05
N TYR A 43 7.27 -3.61 -6.86
CA TYR A 43 6.48 -3.62 -5.61
C TYR A 43 5.35 -2.60 -5.61
N LEU A 44 5.58 -1.41 -6.19
CA LEU A 44 4.56 -0.39 -6.34
C LEU A 44 3.43 -0.86 -7.26
N ALA A 45 3.75 -1.52 -8.38
CA ALA A 45 2.76 -2.06 -9.31
C ALA A 45 1.88 -3.12 -8.64
N GLU A 46 2.48 -4.05 -7.88
CA GLU A 46 1.75 -5.07 -7.14
C GLU A 46 0.84 -4.44 -6.06
N ALA A 47 1.37 -3.50 -5.28
CA ALA A 47 0.61 -2.82 -4.23
C ALA A 47 -0.55 -1.99 -4.81
N THR A 48 -0.36 -1.32 -5.94
CA THR A 48 -1.41 -0.53 -6.61
C THR A 48 -2.49 -1.43 -7.21
N ALA A 49 -2.14 -2.59 -7.77
CA ALA A 49 -3.11 -3.57 -8.24
C ALA A 49 -4.01 -4.09 -7.10
N THR A 50 -3.42 -4.46 -5.95
CA THR A 50 -4.20 -4.85 -4.76
C THR A 50 -5.11 -3.72 -4.29
N LEU A 51 -4.58 -2.49 -4.20
CA LEU A 51 -5.36 -1.34 -3.77
C LEU A 51 -6.57 -1.10 -4.71
N ALA A 52 -6.37 -1.17 -6.02
CA ALA A 52 -7.44 -0.98 -7.00
C ALA A 52 -8.60 -1.97 -6.81
N LEU A 53 -8.29 -3.24 -6.52
CA LEU A 53 -9.31 -4.26 -6.24
C LEU A 53 -10.11 -3.94 -4.97
N LEU A 54 -9.42 -3.55 -3.89
CA LEU A 54 -10.05 -3.23 -2.61
C LEU A 54 -10.90 -1.94 -2.70
N GLU A 55 -10.42 -0.91 -3.39
CA GLU A 55 -11.20 0.31 -3.64
C GLU A 55 -12.46 0.02 -4.47
N ALA A 56 -12.35 -0.83 -5.49
CA ALA A 56 -13.50 -1.23 -6.29
C ALA A 56 -14.52 -2.02 -5.47
N GLU A 57 -14.06 -2.88 -4.56
CA GLU A 57 -14.94 -3.59 -3.63
C GLU A 57 -15.63 -2.63 -2.67
N GLU A 58 -14.88 -1.69 -2.09
CA GLU A 58 -15.44 -0.69 -1.17
C GLU A 58 -16.46 0.22 -1.87
N ALA A 59 -16.19 0.64 -3.11
CA ALA A 59 -17.13 1.41 -3.90
C ALA A 59 -18.44 0.63 -4.20
N ARG A 60 -18.35 -0.67 -4.49
CA ARG A 60 -19.53 -1.53 -4.72
C ARG A 60 -20.42 -1.65 -3.48
N LYS A 61 -19.85 -1.63 -2.27
CA LYS A 61 -20.63 -1.68 -1.02
C LYS A 61 -21.50 -0.44 -0.79
N ILE A 62 -21.06 0.71 -1.29
CA ILE A 62 -21.79 1.99 -1.14
C ILE A 62 -22.89 2.13 -2.22
N ALA A 63 -22.70 1.48 -3.37
CA ALA A 63 -23.62 1.54 -4.50
C ALA A 63 -24.85 0.60 -4.36
N LEU A 64 -24.96 -0.16 -3.27
CA LEU A 64 -26.05 -1.07 -2.91
C LEU A 64 -26.80 -0.52 -1.68
#